data_AF-A0A4Q6AW57-F1
#
_entry.id   AF-A0A4Q6AW57-F1
#
_cell.length_a   1.000
_cell.length_b   1.000
_cell.length_c   1.000
_cell.angle_alpha   90.00
_cell.angle_beta   90.00
_cell.angle_gamma   90.00
#
_symmetry.space_group_name_H-M   'P 1'
#
loop_
_entity.id
_entity.type
_entity.pdbx_description
1 polymer ?
#
loop_
_entity_poly.entity_id
_entity_poly.type
_entity_poly.pdbx_seq_one_letter_code
_entity_poly.pdbx_strand_id
1 'polypeptide(L)'
;MEEKHISEQESLRLIQEMIGKAKSHFHESGASSMLWGTVIGVCGLVSFAEQQWNFSIGFDIWILTLAAIIPGVWFNIRESKRRMVKTHQEVATNMVWNVFGISIVCLVLYGNIIPGVSERLFASEHIELLSRNTLTGETTHYRPSTLSLSSIFLVIYAFPTLATGLITKFRPMTIGAVLCYCFFIASLFTSFKYDMLLSGLAGIGNWLIPGLILNSRYRKAKSANV
;
A
#
# COMPACT_ATOMS: atom_id res chain seq x y z
N MET A 1 30.57 -44.63 -13.04
CA MET A 1 30.63 -43.40 -12.23
C MET A 1 31.16 -43.82 -10.88
N GLU A 2 32.37 -43.40 -10.51
CA GLU A 2 32.95 -43.72 -9.20
C GLU A 2 32.12 -43.04 -8.10
N GLU A 3 31.56 -43.84 -7.19
CA GLU A 3 30.89 -43.32 -6.00
C GLU A 3 31.95 -42.69 -5.09
N LYS A 4 32.02 -41.36 -5.11
CA LYS A 4 32.90 -40.59 -4.24
C LYS A 4 32.46 -40.83 -2.79
N HIS A 5 33.26 -41.56 -2.01
CA HIS A 5 33.00 -41.85 -0.61
C HIS A 5 33.12 -40.55 0.20
N ILE A 6 31.98 -39.89 0.46
CA ILE A 6 31.92 -38.63 1.20
C ILE A 6 32.25 -38.94 2.67
N SER A 7 33.19 -38.23 3.28
CA SER A 7 33.52 -38.43 4.70
C SER A 7 32.35 -37.98 5.59
N GLU A 8 32.23 -38.52 6.80
CA GLU A 8 31.18 -38.12 7.75
C GLU A 8 31.20 -36.61 8.04
N GLN A 9 32.39 -36.01 8.14
CA GLN A 9 32.55 -34.57 8.35
C GLN A 9 32.08 -33.76 7.13
N GLU A 10 32.36 -34.26 5.93
CA GLU A 10 31.95 -33.61 4.67
C GLU A 10 30.43 -33.74 4.46
N SER A 11 29.83 -34.86 4.88
CA SER A 11 28.38 -35.07 4.90
C SER A 11 27.66 -34.17 5.92
N LEU A 12 28.19 -34.05 7.14
CA LEU A 12 27.67 -33.13 8.16
C LEU A 12 27.79 -31.68 7.72
N ARG A 13 28.92 -31.30 7.09
CA ARG A 13 29.11 -29.96 6.53
C ARG A 13 28.11 -29.69 5.41
N LEU A 14 27.92 -30.65 4.50
CA LEU A 14 26.94 -30.53 3.42
C LEU A 14 25.51 -30.44 3.98
N ILE A 15 25.15 -31.19 5.02
CA ILE A 15 23.85 -31.10 5.69
C ILE A 15 23.69 -29.73 6.35
N GLN A 16 24.71 -29.23 7.07
CA GLN A 16 24.68 -27.88 7.65
C GLN A 16 24.58 -26.79 6.59
N GLU A 17 25.26 -26.95 5.46
CA GLU A 17 25.22 -26.05 4.33
C GLU A 17 23.84 -26.10 3.66
N MET A 18 23.27 -27.29 3.45
CA MET A 18 21.93 -27.48 2.90
C MET A 18 20.84 -26.96 3.85
N ILE A 19 20.96 -27.19 5.16
CA ILE A 19 20.07 -26.62 6.19
C ILE A 19 20.25 -25.10 6.25
N GLY A 20 21.49 -24.61 6.18
CA GLY A 20 21.82 -23.19 6.16
C GLY A 20 21.25 -22.48 4.94
N LYS A 21 21.34 -23.10 3.76
CA LYS A 21 20.85 -22.62 2.47
C LYS A 21 19.32 -22.73 2.36
N ALA A 22 18.73 -23.79 2.91
CA ALA A 22 17.28 -23.93 3.05
C ALA A 22 16.70 -22.87 4.00
N LYS A 23 17.42 -22.55 5.09
CA LYS A 23 17.05 -21.53 6.06
C LYS A 23 17.36 -20.11 5.57
N SER A 24 18.28 -19.96 4.62
CA SER A 24 18.67 -18.68 4.01
C SER A 24 17.92 -18.32 2.72
N HIS A 25 16.82 -19.03 2.40
CA HIS A 25 15.82 -18.61 1.41
C HIS A 25 15.13 -17.31 1.86
N PHE A 26 15.90 -16.22 1.89
CA PHE A 26 15.46 -14.94 2.37
C PHE A 26 14.68 -14.22 1.30
N HIS A 27 13.48 -13.86 1.73
CA HIS A 27 12.38 -13.28 1.01
C HIS A 27 12.63 -11.83 0.62
N GLU A 28 12.06 -11.46 -0.53
CA GLU A 28 11.57 -10.14 -0.97
C GLU A 28 12.21 -8.86 -0.36
N SER A 29 12.58 -7.90 -1.22
CA SER A 29 13.27 -6.68 -0.81
C SER A 29 12.43 -5.69 0.03
N GLY A 30 11.11 -5.86 0.07
CA GLY A 30 10.18 -4.90 0.67
C GLY A 30 10.04 -3.58 -0.11
N ALA A 31 10.60 -3.51 -1.32
CA ALA A 31 10.60 -2.29 -2.13
C ALA A 31 9.18 -1.77 -2.44
N SER A 32 8.24 -2.68 -2.77
CA SER A 32 6.85 -2.32 -3.04
C SER A 32 6.18 -1.65 -1.84
N SER A 33 6.32 -2.25 -0.64
CA SER A 33 5.78 -1.68 0.60
C SER A 33 6.41 -0.33 0.93
N MET A 34 7.73 -0.17 0.76
CA MET A 34 8.40 1.10 1.01
C MET A 34 7.91 2.21 0.08
N LEU A 35 7.73 1.90 -1.20
CA LEU A 35 7.27 2.84 -2.21
C LEU A 35 5.85 3.32 -1.91
N TRP A 36 4.90 2.39 -1.72
CA TRP A 36 3.51 2.73 -1.41
C TRP A 36 3.37 3.40 -0.05
N GLY A 37 4.13 2.95 0.96
CA GLY A 37 4.13 3.57 2.28
C GLY A 37 4.61 5.01 2.29
N THR A 38 5.65 5.32 1.50
CA THR A 38 6.14 6.69 1.36
C THR A 38 5.13 7.57 0.64
N VAL A 39 4.61 7.11 -0.51
CA VAL A 39 3.69 7.89 -1.34
C VAL A 39 2.40 8.20 -0.57
N ILE A 40 1.77 7.18 0.01
CA ILE A 40 0.50 7.35 0.72
C ILE A 40 0.70 8.10 2.04
N GLY A 41 1.84 7.87 2.72
CA GLY A 41 2.24 8.64 3.89
C GLY A 41 2.33 10.14 3.60
N VAL A 42 3.03 10.50 2.52
CA VAL A 42 3.19 11.90 2.09
C VAL A 42 1.86 12.49 1.63
N CYS A 43 1.10 11.81 0.77
CA CYS A 43 -0.20 12.30 0.29
C CYS A 43 -1.14 12.60 1.47
N GLY A 44 -1.31 11.66 2.40
CA GLY A 44 -2.21 11.83 3.54
C GLY A 44 -1.78 12.97 4.48
N LEU A 45 -0.47 13.05 4.79
CA LEU A 45 0.04 14.11 5.67
C LEU A 45 -0.04 15.51 5.03
N VAL A 46 0.25 15.63 3.73
CA VAL A 46 0.14 16.89 3.00
C VAL A 46 -1.32 17.31 2.90
N SER A 47 -2.24 16.41 2.53
CA SER A 47 -3.68 16.74 2.49
C SER A 47 -4.23 17.13 3.87
N PHE A 48 -3.76 16.51 4.95
CA PHE A 48 -4.09 16.96 6.30
C PHE A 48 -3.55 18.36 6.59
N ALA A 49 -2.30 18.63 6.22
CA ALA A 49 -1.65 19.93 6.40
C ALA A 49 -2.40 21.04 5.65
N GLU A 50 -2.77 20.82 4.38
CA GLU A 50 -3.55 21.77 3.57
C GLU A 50 -4.86 22.14 4.26
N GLN A 51 -5.58 21.15 4.79
CA GLN A 51 -6.85 21.35 5.50
C GLN A 51 -6.68 21.99 6.89
N GLN A 52 -5.59 21.70 7.58
CA GLN A 52 -5.34 22.23 8.92
C GLN A 52 -4.83 23.68 8.91
N TRP A 53 -4.03 24.05 7.91
CA TRP A 53 -3.42 25.37 7.79
C TRP A 53 -4.03 26.21 6.66
N ASN A 54 -5.05 25.72 5.96
CA ASN A 54 -5.75 26.40 4.87
C ASN A 54 -4.82 26.94 3.79
N PHE A 55 -3.80 26.17 3.42
CA PHE A 55 -2.96 26.47 2.25
C PHE A 55 -3.27 25.51 1.10
N SER A 56 -2.84 25.87 -0.10
CA SER A 56 -2.98 25.05 -1.31
C SER A 56 -1.62 24.94 -2.00
N ILE A 57 -1.22 23.72 -2.34
CA ILE A 57 0.00 23.48 -3.13
C ILE A 57 -0.19 23.76 -4.64
N GLY A 58 -1.42 24.08 -5.07
CA GLY A 58 -1.74 24.40 -6.46
C GLY A 58 -2.00 23.21 -7.38
N PHE A 59 -1.95 21.98 -6.87
CA PHE A 59 -2.32 20.75 -7.60
C PHE A 59 -2.83 19.67 -6.63
N ASP A 60 -3.45 18.62 -7.15
CA ASP A 60 -3.90 17.50 -6.33
C ASP A 60 -2.73 16.55 -6.01
N ILE A 61 -2.34 16.47 -4.74
CA ILE A 61 -1.25 15.61 -4.26
C ILE A 61 -1.51 14.12 -4.54
N TRP A 62 -2.77 13.70 -4.68
CA TRP A 62 -3.12 12.31 -4.91
C TRP A 62 -2.73 11.80 -6.31
N ILE A 63 -2.39 12.70 -7.24
CA ILE A 63 -1.79 12.34 -8.54
C ILE A 63 -0.48 11.57 -8.35
N LEU A 64 0.24 11.79 -7.24
CA LEU A 64 1.46 11.03 -6.92
C LEU A 64 1.20 9.53 -6.77
N THR A 65 0.00 9.12 -6.36
CA THR A 65 -0.37 7.70 -6.27
C THR A 65 -0.44 7.03 -7.64
N LEU A 66 -0.92 7.74 -8.66
CA LEU A 66 -0.89 7.27 -10.04
C LEU A 66 0.54 7.25 -10.58
N ALA A 67 1.31 8.31 -10.30
CA ALA A 67 2.72 8.38 -10.69
C ALA A 67 3.56 7.25 -10.07
N ALA A 68 3.23 6.77 -8.87
CA ALA A 68 3.91 5.68 -8.18
C ALA A 68 3.81 4.31 -8.86
N ILE A 69 2.81 4.10 -9.72
CA ILE A 69 2.64 2.86 -10.48
C ILE A 69 3.80 2.66 -11.47
N ILE A 70 4.25 3.75 -12.12
CA ILE A 70 5.33 3.71 -13.12
C ILE A 70 6.65 3.15 -12.52
N PRO A 71 7.21 3.72 -11.43
CA PRO A 71 8.40 3.16 -10.80
C PRO A 71 8.13 1.78 -10.20
N GLY A 72 6.93 1.51 -9.67
CA GLY A 72 6.58 0.17 -9.16
C GLY A 72 6.68 -0.93 -10.21
N VAL A 73 6.09 -0.70 -11.38
CA VAL A 73 6.17 -1.63 -12.54
C VAL A 73 7.60 -1.75 -13.04
N TRP A 74 8.32 -0.62 -13.16
CA TRP A 74 9.71 -0.62 -13.61
C TRP A 74 10.64 -1.41 -12.66
N PHE A 75 10.49 -1.23 -11.35
CA PHE A 75 11.23 -2.02 -10.35
C PHE A 75 10.92 -3.51 -10.47
N ASN A 76 9.65 -3.88 -10.63
CA ASN A 76 9.25 -5.29 -10.79
C ASN A 76 9.89 -5.94 -12.03
N ILE A 77 9.90 -5.24 -13.17
CA ILE A 77 10.54 -5.71 -14.41
C ILE A 77 12.06 -5.83 -14.25
N ARG A 78 12.70 -4.85 -13.61
CA ARG A 78 14.15 -4.86 -13.40
C ARG A 78 14.58 -5.98 -12.44
N GLU A 79 13.80 -6.22 -11.40
CA GLU A 79 14.07 -7.26 -10.42
C GLU A 79 13.84 -8.66 -11.00
N SER A 80 12.81 -8.84 -11.84
CA SER A 80 12.56 -10.11 -12.52
C SER A 80 13.70 -10.53 -13.47
N LYS A 81 14.38 -9.57 -14.12
CA LYS A 81 15.56 -9.83 -14.97
C LYS A 81 16.84 -10.16 -14.21
N ARG A 82 16.94 -9.79 -12.93
CA ARG A 82 18.14 -10.00 -12.09
C ARG A 82 18.11 -11.30 -11.28
N ARG A 83 16.93 -11.92 -11.12
CA ARG A 83 16.76 -13.13 -10.30
C ARG A 83 16.44 -14.32 -11.21
N MET A 84 17.32 -15.34 -11.23
CA MET A 84 17.11 -16.53 -12.05
C MET A 84 15.96 -17.44 -11.58
N VAL A 85 15.54 -17.34 -10.31
CA VAL A 85 14.43 -18.14 -9.76
C VAL A 85 13.60 -17.29 -8.79
N LYS A 86 12.29 -17.15 -9.05
CA LYS A 86 11.33 -16.55 -8.10
C LYS A 86 10.78 -17.63 -7.17
N THR A 87 10.70 -17.34 -5.88
CA THR A 87 10.09 -18.29 -4.92
C THR A 87 8.56 -18.25 -5.01
N HIS A 88 7.88 -19.34 -4.62
CA HIS A 88 6.41 -19.37 -4.61
C HIS A 88 5.80 -18.26 -3.72
N GLN A 89 6.43 -17.94 -2.58
CA GLN A 89 5.96 -16.88 -1.68
C GLN A 89 6.14 -15.48 -2.27
N GLU A 90 7.24 -15.24 -3.00
CA GLU A 90 7.48 -13.99 -3.71
C GLU A 90 6.51 -13.80 -4.88
N VAL A 91 6.18 -14.86 -5.61
CA VAL A 91 5.15 -14.80 -6.66
C VAL A 91 3.79 -14.42 -6.07
N ALA A 92 3.38 -15.09 -4.98
CA ALA A 92 2.12 -14.79 -4.31
C ALA A 92 2.06 -13.34 -3.80
N THR A 93 3.14 -12.86 -3.18
CA THR A 93 3.19 -11.49 -2.65
C THR A 93 3.16 -10.45 -3.77
N ASN A 94 3.91 -10.65 -4.86
CA ASN A 94 3.84 -9.79 -6.04
C ASN A 94 2.44 -9.73 -6.66
N MET A 95 1.74 -10.87 -6.74
CA MET A 95 0.35 -10.91 -7.22
C MET A 95 -0.56 -10.04 -6.35
N VAL A 96 -0.45 -10.17 -5.01
CA VAL A 96 -1.21 -9.37 -4.06
C VAL A 96 -1.00 -7.86 -4.28
N TRP A 97 0.24 -7.42 -4.44
CA TRP A 97 0.56 -6.00 -4.67
C TRP A 97 0.10 -5.48 -6.04
N ASN A 98 0.17 -6.32 -7.08
CA ASN A 98 -0.34 -5.96 -8.41
C ASN A 98 -1.86 -5.81 -8.40
N VAL A 99 -2.58 -6.73 -7.76
CA VAL A 99 -4.04 -6.64 -7.60
C VAL A 99 -4.40 -5.38 -6.83
N PHE A 100 -3.71 -5.09 -5.73
CA PHE A 100 -3.88 -3.86 -4.96
C PHE A 100 -3.71 -2.61 -5.84
N GLY A 101 -2.62 -2.53 -6.63
CA GLY A 101 -2.37 -1.38 -7.51
C GLY A 101 -3.51 -1.16 -8.52
N ILE A 102 -4.03 -2.23 -9.12
CA ILE A 102 -5.17 -2.17 -10.04
C ILE A 102 -6.43 -1.69 -9.30
N SER A 103 -6.71 -2.23 -8.11
CA SER A 103 -7.85 -1.81 -7.29
C SER A 103 -7.80 -0.33 -6.90
N ILE A 104 -6.62 0.20 -6.60
CA ILE A 104 -6.43 1.64 -6.31
C ILE A 104 -6.78 2.48 -7.54
N VAL A 105 -6.31 2.11 -8.74
CA VAL A 105 -6.66 2.82 -9.97
C VAL A 105 -8.18 2.83 -10.17
N CYS A 106 -8.86 1.69 -10.01
CA CYS A 106 -10.31 1.62 -10.14
C CYS A 106 -11.02 2.52 -9.13
N LEU A 107 -10.57 2.58 -7.88
CA LEU A 107 -11.17 3.43 -6.84
C LEU A 107 -10.91 4.92 -7.07
N VAL A 108 -9.73 5.30 -7.54
CA VAL A 108 -9.42 6.68 -7.91
C VAL A 108 -10.30 7.11 -9.09
N LEU A 109 -10.45 6.26 -10.12
CA LEU A 109 -11.35 6.55 -11.24
C LEU A 109 -12.80 6.68 -10.77
N TYR A 110 -13.26 5.80 -9.89
CA TYR A 110 -14.59 5.87 -9.29
C TYR A 110 -14.81 7.20 -8.57
N GLY A 111 -13.89 7.61 -7.69
CA GLY A 111 -13.98 8.87 -6.95
C GLY A 111 -13.98 10.12 -7.83
N ASN A 112 -13.30 10.08 -8.98
CA ASN A 112 -13.23 11.22 -9.90
C ASN A 112 -14.38 11.27 -10.91
N ILE A 113 -14.93 10.12 -11.34
CA ILE A 113 -15.96 10.05 -12.39
C ILE A 113 -17.37 10.17 -11.79
N ILE A 114 -17.64 9.49 -10.67
CA ILE A 114 -18.99 9.35 -10.12
C ILE A 114 -19.65 10.70 -9.77
N PRO A 115 -18.97 11.66 -9.11
CA PRO A 115 -19.59 12.96 -8.81
C PRO A 115 -20.18 13.66 -10.04
N GLY A 116 -19.44 13.66 -11.16
CA GLY A 116 -19.90 14.27 -12.41
C GLY A 116 -20.99 13.48 -13.12
N VAL A 117 -20.99 12.15 -13.00
CA VAL A 117 -22.08 11.31 -13.52
C VAL A 117 -23.36 11.50 -12.70
N SER A 118 -23.25 11.55 -11.37
CA SER A 118 -24.38 11.82 -10.47
C SER A 118 -25.02 13.17 -10.76
N GLU A 119 -24.23 14.23 -10.92
CA GLU A 119 -24.73 15.57 -11.26
C GLU A 119 -25.54 15.56 -12.58
N ARG A 120 -25.05 14.87 -13.62
CA ARG A 120 -25.76 14.74 -14.91
C ARG A 120 -27.05 13.92 -14.80
N LEU A 121 -27.06 12.88 -13.96
CA LEU A 121 -28.24 12.05 -13.76
C LEU A 121 -29.36 12.84 -13.08
N PHE A 122 -29.06 13.57 -12.01
CA PHE A 122 -30.04 14.43 -11.35
C PHE A 122 -30.56 15.54 -12.27
N ALA A 123 -29.66 16.17 -13.05
CA ALA A 123 -30.06 17.16 -14.04
C ALA A 123 -31.03 16.59 -15.09
N SER A 124 -30.85 15.33 -15.51
CA SER A 124 -31.76 14.67 -16.45
C SER A 124 -33.17 14.48 -15.89
N GLU A 125 -33.30 14.36 -14.57
CA GLU A 125 -34.57 14.25 -13.84
C GLU A 125 -35.11 15.61 -13.36
N HIS A 126 -34.45 16.72 -13.74
CA HIS A 126 -34.81 18.09 -13.35
C HIS A 126 -34.68 18.31 -11.84
N ILE A 127 -33.73 17.62 -11.21
CA ILE A 127 -33.40 17.71 -9.79
C ILE A 127 -32.10 18.49 -9.63
N GLU A 128 -32.13 19.58 -8.86
CA GLU A 128 -30.93 20.31 -8.43
C GLU A 128 -30.65 20.06 -6.95
N LEU A 129 -29.42 19.65 -6.65
CA LEU A 129 -28.97 19.45 -5.27
C LEU A 129 -28.36 20.75 -4.74
N LEU A 130 -28.97 21.30 -3.70
CA LEU A 130 -28.53 22.52 -3.05
C LEU A 130 -28.19 22.24 -1.58
N SER A 131 -27.03 22.70 -1.14
CA SER A 131 -26.65 22.77 0.26
C SER A 131 -27.21 24.06 0.85
N ARG A 132 -28.07 23.96 1.86
CA ARG A 132 -28.59 25.13 2.58
C ARG A 132 -27.89 25.28 3.92
N ASN A 133 -27.24 26.41 4.15
CA ASN A 133 -26.70 26.75 5.46
C ASN A 133 -27.86 27.09 6.40
N THR A 134 -27.99 26.37 7.51
CA THR A 134 -29.09 26.52 8.48
C THR A 134 -29.03 27.83 9.27
N LEU A 135 -27.87 28.49 9.33
CA LEU A 135 -27.67 29.74 10.06
C LEU A 135 -27.85 30.97 9.16
N THR A 136 -27.30 30.94 7.94
CA THR A 136 -27.35 32.10 7.03
C THR A 136 -28.49 32.02 6.02
N GLY A 137 -29.10 30.85 5.83
CA GLY A 137 -30.14 30.61 4.83
C GLY A 137 -29.64 30.54 3.39
N GLU A 138 -28.34 30.76 3.16
CA GLU A 138 -27.70 30.73 1.85
C GLU A 138 -27.75 29.32 1.25
N THR A 139 -28.10 29.24 -0.04
CA THR A 139 -28.14 28.00 -0.80
C THR A 139 -27.00 27.98 -1.82
N THR A 140 -26.15 26.96 -1.75
CA THR A 140 -25.05 26.75 -2.70
C THR A 140 -25.24 25.43 -3.44
N HIS A 141 -24.75 25.33 -4.69
CA HIS A 141 -24.81 24.09 -5.44
C HIS A 141 -24.00 23.00 -4.74
N TYR A 142 -24.66 21.90 -4.39
CA TYR A 142 -24.03 20.74 -3.78
C TYR A 142 -23.63 19.74 -4.84
N ARG A 143 -22.33 19.53 -5.02
CA ARG A 143 -21.83 18.41 -5.82
C ARG A 143 -21.86 17.15 -4.96
N PRO A 144 -22.59 16.10 -5.39
CA PRO A 144 -22.59 14.82 -4.71
C PRO A 144 -21.18 14.26 -4.67
N SER A 145 -20.56 14.29 -3.49
CA SER A 145 -19.33 13.56 -3.23
C SER A 145 -19.69 12.23 -2.61
N THR A 146 -18.93 11.19 -2.94
CA THR A 146 -19.07 9.86 -2.32
C THR A 146 -18.63 9.97 -0.86
N LEU A 147 -19.59 10.21 0.02
CA LEU A 147 -19.39 10.33 1.46
C LEU A 147 -18.60 9.10 1.94
N SER A 148 -17.41 9.33 2.53
CA SER A 148 -16.54 8.30 3.11
C SER A 148 -15.70 7.43 2.13
N LEU A 149 -15.48 7.86 0.89
CA LEU A 149 -14.54 7.15 0.00
C LEU A 149 -13.12 7.05 0.61
N SER A 150 -12.70 8.06 1.39
CA SER A 150 -11.45 8.08 2.17
C SER A 150 -11.30 6.88 3.11
N SER A 151 -12.38 6.47 3.80
CA SER A 151 -12.36 5.32 4.71
C SER A 151 -12.19 4.00 3.96
N ILE A 152 -12.79 3.87 2.77
CA ILE A 152 -12.69 2.65 1.95
C ILE A 152 -11.22 2.41 1.52
N PHE A 153 -10.47 3.48 1.25
CA PHE A 153 -9.05 3.36 0.95
C PHE A 153 -8.27 2.67 2.08
N LEU A 154 -8.54 2.95 3.35
CA LEU A 154 -7.87 2.30 4.48
C LEU A 154 -8.05 0.77 4.49
N VAL A 155 -9.24 0.29 4.13
CA VAL A 155 -9.52 -1.16 4.01
C VAL A 155 -8.66 -1.78 2.90
N ILE A 156 -8.60 -1.10 1.76
CA ILE A 156 -7.82 -1.53 0.59
C ILE A 156 -6.32 -1.47 0.89
N TYR A 157 -5.89 -0.51 1.71
CA TYR A 157 -4.50 -0.38 2.15
C TYR A 157 -4.09 -1.53 3.08
N ALA A 158 -4.98 -1.96 3.97
CA ALA A 158 -4.71 -3.05 4.91
C ALA A 158 -4.61 -4.42 4.22
N PHE A 159 -5.39 -4.64 3.15
CA PHE A 159 -5.47 -5.93 2.43
C PHE A 159 -4.11 -6.48 1.97
N PRO A 160 -3.30 -5.78 1.15
CA PRO A 160 -2.03 -6.32 0.66
C PRO A 160 -1.06 -6.56 1.80
N THR A 161 -1.10 -5.75 2.85
CA THR A 161 -0.22 -5.91 4.01
C THR A 161 -0.56 -7.14 4.81
N LEU A 162 -1.85 -7.35 5.10
CA LEU A 162 -2.30 -8.50 5.86
C LEU A 162 -1.97 -9.77 5.10
N ALA A 163 -2.33 -9.83 3.81
CA ALA A 163 -2.03 -10.97 2.94
C ALA A 163 -0.53 -11.27 2.91
N THR A 164 0.30 -10.24 2.68
CA THR A 164 1.77 -10.39 2.71
C THR A 164 2.26 -10.89 4.07
N GLY A 165 1.78 -10.30 5.17
CA GLY A 165 2.17 -10.70 6.53
C GLY A 165 1.82 -12.16 6.84
N LEU A 166 0.67 -12.65 6.37
CA LEU A 166 0.24 -14.05 6.52
C LEU A 166 1.05 -15.00 5.64
N ILE A 167 1.27 -14.66 4.35
CA ILE A 167 2.05 -15.48 3.39
C ILE A 167 3.50 -15.64 3.84
N THR A 168 4.10 -14.53 4.30
CA THR A 168 5.52 -14.46 4.68
C THR A 168 5.77 -14.74 6.17
N LYS A 169 4.70 -14.90 6.97
CA LYS A 169 4.75 -15.00 8.45
C LYS A 169 5.50 -13.83 9.11
N PHE A 170 5.50 -12.66 8.47
CA PHE A 170 6.21 -11.48 8.92
C PHE A 170 5.33 -10.61 9.81
N ARG A 171 5.45 -10.82 11.13
CA ARG A 171 4.63 -10.14 12.16
C ARG A 171 4.52 -8.62 12.02
N PRO A 172 5.58 -7.85 11.68
CA PRO A 172 5.45 -6.41 11.51
C PRO A 172 4.41 -5.99 10.48
N MET A 173 4.26 -6.75 9.38
CA MET A 173 3.21 -6.48 8.39
C MET A 173 1.82 -6.84 8.91
N THR A 174 1.66 -7.96 9.63
CA THR A 174 0.38 -8.31 10.25
C THR A 174 -0.06 -7.25 11.27
N ILE A 175 0.86 -6.79 12.12
CA ILE A 175 0.57 -5.73 13.13
C ILE A 175 0.22 -4.41 12.42
N GLY A 176 0.98 -4.04 11.39
CA GLY A 176 0.70 -2.85 10.57
C GLY A 176 -0.69 -2.89 9.93
N ALA A 177 -1.12 -4.06 9.43
CA ALA A 177 -2.45 -4.23 8.85
C ALA A 177 -3.57 -4.11 9.88
N VAL A 178 -3.39 -4.71 11.07
CA VAL A 178 -4.34 -4.58 12.18
C VAL A 178 -4.48 -3.12 12.60
N LEU A 179 -3.36 -2.40 12.73
CA LEU A 179 -3.37 -0.96 13.02
C LEU A 179 -4.15 -0.18 11.94
N CYS A 180 -3.94 -0.51 10.67
CA CYS A 180 -4.66 0.11 9.56
C CYS A 180 -6.17 -0.14 9.61
N TYR A 181 -6.61 -1.35 9.99
CA TYR A 181 -8.04 -1.62 10.24
C TYR A 181 -8.59 -0.85 11.45
N CYS A 182 -7.80 -0.65 12.51
CA CYS A 182 -8.21 0.23 13.60
C CYS A 182 -8.40 1.68 13.13
N PHE A 183 -7.52 2.17 12.26
CA PHE A 183 -7.69 3.48 11.63
C PHE A 183 -8.93 3.57 10.74
N PHE A 184 -9.27 2.51 9.99
CA PHE A 184 -10.54 2.45 9.27
C PHE A 184 -11.74 2.59 10.20
N ILE A 185 -11.78 1.84 11.30
CA ILE A 185 -12.90 1.94 12.25
C ILE A 185 -12.99 3.35 12.84
N ALA A 186 -11.84 3.95 13.17
CA ALA A 186 -11.79 5.34 13.65
C ALA A 186 -12.28 6.33 12.58
N SER A 187 -11.93 6.13 11.31
CA SER A 187 -12.28 7.06 10.23
C SER A 187 -13.79 7.15 9.97
N LEU A 188 -14.56 6.12 10.32
CA LEU A 188 -16.02 6.15 10.22
C LEU A 188 -16.68 7.22 11.08
N PHE A 189 -15.98 7.73 12.10
CA PHE A 189 -16.49 8.72 13.05
C PHE A 189 -15.78 10.07 12.94
N THR A 190 -14.85 10.23 11.99
CA THR A 190 -14.06 11.44 11.86
C THR A 190 -14.43 12.26 10.62
N SER A 191 -14.00 13.52 10.62
CA SER A 191 -14.14 14.37 9.44
C SER A 191 -13.04 14.08 8.42
N PHE A 192 -13.29 14.46 7.17
CA PHE A 192 -12.37 14.28 6.05
C PHE A 192 -10.92 14.71 6.37
N LYS A 193 -10.75 15.80 7.12
CA LYS A 193 -9.43 16.27 7.57
C LYS A 193 -8.68 15.16 8.33
N TYR A 194 -9.31 14.56 9.33
CA TYR A 194 -8.68 13.52 10.14
C TYR A 194 -8.56 12.19 9.39
N ASP A 195 -9.43 11.89 8.43
CA ASP A 195 -9.27 10.73 7.55
C ASP A 195 -7.96 10.80 6.74
N MET A 196 -7.57 12.00 6.27
CA MET A 196 -6.30 12.21 5.57
C MET A 196 -5.10 11.96 6.49
N LEU A 197 -5.19 12.41 7.74
CA LEU A 197 -4.17 12.13 8.76
C LEU A 197 -4.06 10.62 9.03
N LEU A 198 -5.19 9.95 9.26
CA LEU A 198 -5.24 8.50 9.48
C LEU A 198 -4.68 7.73 8.28
N SER A 199 -4.95 8.19 7.06
CA SER A 199 -4.38 7.64 5.82
C SER A 199 -2.87 7.81 5.73
N GLY A 200 -2.34 8.98 6.10
CA GLY A 200 -0.90 9.22 6.15
C GLY A 200 -0.19 8.34 7.20
N LEU A 201 -0.76 8.26 8.40
CA LEU A 201 -0.27 7.39 9.48
C LEU A 201 -0.38 5.91 9.10
N ALA A 202 -1.45 5.51 8.40
CA ALA A 202 -1.58 4.19 7.84
C ALA A 202 -0.45 3.89 6.84
N GLY A 203 -0.19 4.78 5.87
CA GLY A 203 0.92 4.59 4.92
C GLY A 203 2.26 4.34 5.61
N ILE A 204 2.54 5.08 6.70
CA ILE A 204 3.77 4.92 7.46
C ILE A 204 3.79 3.61 8.26
N GLY A 205 2.77 3.35 9.07
CA GLY A 205 2.73 2.21 9.99
C GLY A 205 2.47 0.87 9.31
N ASN A 206 1.59 0.86 8.31
CA ASN A 206 1.18 -0.34 7.58
C ASN A 206 2.24 -0.78 6.56
N TRP A 207 2.94 0.17 5.93
CA TRP A 207 3.80 -0.13 4.79
C TRP A 207 5.25 0.34 4.91
N LEU A 208 5.47 1.61 5.26
CA LEU A 208 6.83 2.18 5.28
C LEU A 208 7.69 1.51 6.36
N ILE A 209 7.20 1.44 7.60
CA ILE A 209 7.95 0.85 8.71
C ILE A 209 8.24 -0.65 8.44
N PRO A 210 7.23 -1.50 8.12
CA PRO A 210 7.51 -2.91 7.82
C PRO A 210 8.42 -3.08 6.58
N GLY A 211 8.26 -2.23 5.55
CA GLY A 211 9.09 -2.23 4.36
C GLY A 211 10.55 -1.92 4.65
N LEU A 212 10.83 -0.91 5.47
CA LEU A 212 12.19 -0.55 5.90
C LEU A 212 12.85 -1.68 6.71
N ILE A 213 12.08 -2.35 7.58
CA ILE A 213 12.56 -3.50 8.34
C ILE A 213 12.92 -4.65 7.40
N LEU A 214 12.06 -4.93 6.42
CA LEU A 214 12.28 -6.01 5.44
C LEU A 214 13.51 -5.74 4.57
N ASN A 215 13.65 -4.52 4.05
CA ASN A 215 14.82 -4.11 3.27
C ASN A 215 16.11 -4.17 4.09
N SER A 216 16.06 -3.80 5.38
CA SER A 216 17.22 -3.91 6.27
C SER A 216 17.67 -5.36 6.46
N ARG A 217 16.73 -6.30 6.59
CA ARG A 217 17.01 -7.75 6.66
C ARG A 217 17.57 -8.26 5.34
N TYR A 218 16.96 -7.86 4.22
CA TYR A 218 17.40 -8.23 2.88
C TYR A 218 18.84 -7.77 2.59
N ARG A 219 19.20 -6.52 2.94
CA ARG A 219 20.55 -5.99 2.76
C ARG A 219 21.59 -6.73 3.61
N LYS A 220 21.27 -7.04 4.88
CA LYS A 220 22.16 -7.81 5.77
C LYS A 220 22.39 -9.23 5.25
N ALA A 221 21.35 -9.90 4.77
CA ALA A 221 21.46 -11.22 4.17
C ALA A 221 22.29 -11.19 2.88
N LYS A 222 22.15 -10.14 2.07
CA LYS A 222 22.95 -9.96 0.86
C LYS A 222 24.43 -9.74 1.18
N SER A 223 24.76 -8.93 2.19
CA SER A 223 26.17 -8.71 2.58
C SER A 223 26.84 -9.91 3.23
N ALA A 224 26.07 -10.83 3.82
CA ALA A 224 26.60 -12.05 4.43
C ALA A 224 26.83 -13.20 3.43
N ASN A 225 26.24 -13.10 2.23
CA ASN A 225 26.38 -14.07 1.14
C ASN A 225 27.32 -13.58 0.02
N VAL A 226 28.03 -12.46 0.24
CA VAL A 226 29.07 -11.90 -0.65
C VAL A 226 30.42 -12.07 0.03
#